data_AF-A0A5B1B4L2-F1
#
_entry.id   AF-A0A5B1B4L2-F1
#
_cell.length_a   1.000
_cell.length_b   1.000
_cell.length_c   1.000
_cell.angle_alpha   90.00
_cell.angle_beta   90.00
_cell.angle_gamma   90.00
#
_symmetry.space_group_name_H-M   'P 1'
#
loop_
_entity.id
_entity.type
_entity.pdbx_description
1 polymer ?
#
loop_
_entity_poly.entity_id
_entity_poly.type
_entity_poly.pdbx_seq_one_letter_code
_entity_poly.pdbx_strand_id
1 'polypeptide(L)' 'MRNRNSSGRSESDKKVCVVIAFEHRDGKSGRDYAKVIEDYRAKSLQPIFDTHINNEAQILADGWSG' A
#
# COMPACT_ATOMS: atom_id res chain seq x y z
N MET A 1 -30.34 14.46 2.35
CA MET A 1 -29.41 13.99 1.30
C MET A 1 -28.03 13.85 1.94
N ARG A 2 -27.53 12.63 2.19
CA ARG A 2 -26.17 12.46 2.75
C ARG A 2 -25.16 12.64 1.63
N ASN A 3 -24.36 13.69 1.67
CA ASN A 3 -23.13 13.77 0.88
C ASN A 3 -22.22 12.61 1.33
N ARG A 4 -22.12 11.58 0.49
CA ARG A 4 -21.08 10.56 0.63
C ARG A 4 -19.78 11.22 0.23
N ASN A 5 -19.08 11.81 1.20
CA ASN A 5 -17.69 12.20 1.00
C ASN A 5 -16.94 10.92 0.62
N SER A 6 -16.52 10.84 -0.63
CA SER A 6 -15.76 9.70 -1.15
C SER A 6 -14.55 9.53 -0.26
N SER A 7 -14.39 8.37 0.38
CA SER A 7 -13.24 8.06 1.22
C SER A 7 -11.94 8.38 0.48
N GLY A 8 -10.84 8.65 1.20
CA GLY A 8 -9.52 8.83 0.56
C GLY A 8 -9.18 7.69 -0.41
N ARG A 9 -9.65 6.47 -0.09
CA ARG A 9 -9.48 5.24 -0.86
C ARG A 9 -10.56 4.98 -1.94
N SER A 10 -11.43 5.94 -2.22
CA SER A 10 -12.39 5.77 -3.32
C SER A 10 -11.68 5.83 -4.67
N GLU A 11 -11.99 4.89 -5.55
CA GLU A 11 -11.54 4.90 -6.94
C GLU A 11 -11.97 6.21 -7.63
N SER A 12 -11.02 6.88 -8.28
CA SER A 12 -11.26 8.15 -8.98
C SER A 12 -10.13 8.43 -9.96
N ASP A 13 -10.47 8.78 -11.19
CA ASP A 13 -9.50 9.16 -12.24
C ASP A 13 -8.66 10.39 -11.90
N LYS A 14 -9.02 11.12 -10.83
CA LYS A 14 -8.31 12.30 -10.34
C LYS A 14 -7.35 12.01 -9.18
N LYS A 15 -7.39 10.81 -8.61
CA LYS A 15 -6.59 10.41 -7.45
C LYS A 15 -5.53 9.42 -7.87
N VAL A 16 -4.27 9.70 -7.53
CA VAL A 16 -3.18 8.74 -7.69
C VAL A 16 -3.12 7.85 -6.47
N CYS A 17 -3.21 6.54 -6.69
CA CYS A 17 -3.00 5.56 -5.63
C CYS A 17 -1.52 5.15 -5.60
N VAL A 18 -0.92 5.21 -4.42
CA VAL A 18 0.49 4.85 -4.21
C VAL A 18 0.57 3.85 -3.06
N VAL A 19 1.27 2.74 -3.27
CA VAL A 19 1.72 1.85 -2.20
C VAL A 19 3.14 2.24 -1.80
N ILE A 20 3.38 2.30 -0.50
CA ILE A 20 4.69 2.59 0.09
C ILE A 20 5.02 1.45 1.05
N ALA A 21 6.22 0.90 0.93
CA ALA A 21 6.78 -0.03 1.88
C ALA A 21 8.13 0.51 2.37
N PHE A 22 8.40 0.38 3.66
CA PHE A 22 9.69 0.72 4.23
C PHE A 22 10.11 -0.36 5.23
N GLU A 23 11.40 -0.65 5.24
CA GLU A 23 12.00 -1.60 6.15
C GLU A 23 12.34 -0.90 7.47
N HIS A 24 11.90 -1.48 8.58
CA HIS A 24 12.27 -1.05 9.92
C HIS A 24 13.38 -1.94 10.47
N ARG A 25 14.48 -1.34 10.94
CA ARG A 25 15.66 -2.01 11.51
C ARG A 25 15.98 -1.43 12.89
N ASP A 26 15.26 -1.85 13.92
CA ASP A 26 15.52 -1.49 15.33
C ASP A 26 15.82 -0.01 15.55
N GLY A 27 14.90 0.86 15.11
CA GLY A 27 15.03 2.31 15.23
C GLY A 27 15.81 2.99 14.09
N LYS A 28 16.25 2.24 13.08
CA LYS A 28 16.80 2.77 11.82
C LYS A 28 15.90 2.41 10.64
N SER A 29 15.89 3.28 9.63
CA SER A 29 15.28 2.97 8.34
C SER A 29 16.22 2.10 7.49
N GLY A 30 15.64 1.08 6.87
CA GLY A 30 16.28 0.28 5.82
C GLY A 30 15.86 0.76 4.44
N ARG A 31 15.58 -0.18 3.54
CA ARG A 31 15.12 0.14 2.18
C ARG A 31 13.69 0.67 2.18
N ASP A 32 13.40 1.57 1.25
CA ASP A 32 12.08 2.12 0.97
C ASP A 32 11.68 1.93 -0.50
N TYR A 33 10.40 1.72 -0.72
CA TYR A 33 9.83 1.49 -2.04
C TYR A 33 8.49 2.22 -2.14
N ALA A 34 8.28 2.87 -3.28
CA ALA A 34 7.01 3.49 -3.62
C ALA A 34 6.62 3.11 -5.05
N LYS A 35 5.35 2.77 -5.25
CA LYS A 35 4.82 2.42 -6.56
C LYS A 35 3.42 2.97 -6.75
N VAL A 36 3.19 3.59 -7.91
CA VAL A 36 1.84 3.94 -8.35
C VAL A 36 1.10 2.65 -8.70
N ILE A 37 -0.10 2.49 -8.15
CA ILE A 37 -0.97 1.34 -8.38
C ILE A 37 -2.30 1.81 -8.95
N GLU A 38 -2.97 0.92 -9.69
CA GLU A 38 -4.24 1.22 -10.35
C GLU A 38 -5.39 1.32 -9.33
N ASP A 39 -5.43 0.40 -8.38
CA ASP A 39 -6.46 0.33 -7.35
C ASP A 39 -5.91 -0.26 -6.04
N TYR A 40 -6.75 -0.33 -5.00
CA TYR A 40 -6.40 -0.88 -3.69
C TYR A 40 -6.59 -2.41 -3.60
N ARG A 41 -6.74 -3.11 -4.72
CA ARG A 41 -7.01 -4.57 -4.72
C ARG A 41 -5.71 -5.34 -4.56
N ALA A 42 -5.84 -6.58 -4.07
CA ALA A 42 -4.71 -7.48 -3.85
C ALA A 42 -3.79 -7.62 -5.06
N LYS A 43 -4.37 -7.75 -6.27
CA LYS A 43 -3.61 -7.88 -7.51
C LYS A 43 -2.70 -6.68 -7.79
N SER A 44 -3.14 -5.47 -7.44
CA SER A 44 -2.38 -4.24 -7.65
C SER A 44 -1.29 -4.05 -6.59
N LEU A 45 -1.50 -4.58 -5.38
CA LEU A 45 -0.54 -4.55 -4.29
C LEU A 45 0.52 -5.65 -4.40
N GLN A 46 0.16 -6.84 -4.86
CA GLN A 46 1.02 -8.03 -4.90
C GLN A 46 2.44 -7.79 -5.43
N PRO A 47 2.67 -7.02 -6.51
CA PRO A 47 4.01 -6.85 -7.06
C PRO A 47 5.04 -6.24 -6.09
N ILE A 48 4.62 -5.41 -5.11
CA ILE A 48 5.57 -4.87 -4.13
C ILE A 48 6.08 -5.96 -3.19
N PHE A 49 5.22 -6.93 -2.87
CA PHE A 49 5.58 -8.07 -2.05
C PHE A 49 6.54 -8.98 -2.81
N ASP A 50 6.14 -9.44 -4.00
CA ASP A 50 6.90 -10.40 -4.79
C ASP A 50 8.29 -9.88 -5.21
N THR A 51 8.43 -8.56 -5.43
CA THR A 51 9.67 -7.98 -5.97
C THR A 51 10.63 -7.49 -4.88
N HIS A 52 10.10 -6.96 -3.78
CA HIS A 52 10.90 -6.15 -2.85
C HIS A 52 10.89 -6.66 -1.40
N ILE A 53 9.94 -7.52 -1.05
CA ILE A 53 9.73 -7.98 0.32
C ILE A 53 10.10 -9.47 0.41
N ASN A 54 10.94 -9.82 1.36
CA ASN A 54 11.28 -11.23 1.60
C ASN A 54 10.03 -12.00 2.07
N ASN A 55 9.84 -13.24 1.61
CA ASN A 55 8.75 -14.13 2.03
C ASN A 55 8.72 -14.40 3.55
N GLU A 56 9.85 -14.23 4.23
CA GLU A 56 9.98 -14.39 5.69
C GLU A 56 9.84 -13.07 6.47
N ALA A 57 9.62 -11.94 5.78
CA ALA A 57 9.48 -10.64 6.42
C ALA A 57 8.18 -10.57 7.25
N GLN A 58 8.28 -10.02 8.45
CA GLN A 58 7.11 -9.67 9.25
C GLN A 58 6.53 -8.35 8.75
N ILE A 59 5.25 -8.37 8.35
CA ILE A 59 4.58 -7.21 7.76
C ILE A 59 3.57 -6.64 8.75
N LEU A 60 3.71 -5.34 9.02
CA LEU A 60 2.70 -4.55 9.72
C LEU A 60 1.98 -3.67 8.69
N ALA A 61 0.67 -3.87 8.55
CA ALA A 61 -0.21 -3.05 7.73
C ALA A 61 -1.44 -2.64 8.54
N ASP A 62 -2.08 -1.53 8.18
CA ASP A 62 -3.25 -0.98 8.86
C ASP A 62 -4.52 -1.76 8.51
N GLY A 63 -4.59 -3.01 8.98
CA GLY A 63 -5.82 -3.81 8.98
C GLY A 63 -6.48 -3.98 7.61
N TRP A 64 -5.70 -3.94 6.53
CA TRP A 64 -6.22 -4.18 5.19
C TRP A 64 -6.71 -5.63 5.09
N SER A 65 -8.00 -5.80 4.78
CA SER A 65 -8.68 -7.10 4.78
C SER A 65 -8.75 -7.77 3.40
N GLY A 66 -8.21 -7.14 2.35
CA GLY A 66 -8.44 -7.57 0.96
C GLY A 66 -9.76 -7.10 0.41
#